data_AF-A0A3D4WD00-F1
#
_entry.id   AF-A0A3D4WD00-F1
#
_cell.length_a   1.000
_cell.length_b   1.000
_cell.length_c   1.000
_cell.angle_alpha   90.00
_cell.angle_beta   90.00
_cell.angle_gamma   90.00
#
_symmetry.space_group_name_H-M   'P 1'
#
loop_
_entity.id
_entity.type
_entity.pdbx_description
1 polymer ?
#
loop_
_entity_poly.entity_id
_entity_poly.type
_entity_poly.pdbx_seq_one_letter_code
_entity_poly.pdbx_strand_id
1 'polypeptide(L)'
;MFFNLDKLSYDGENLNVTVCKDDLTDFAFYVLLAGKKLDTKWYSKDDLSSLKIPLLIGKIYSLIIFFRPKSELTIEEEKIVKKIFFKIGYNNERYIISENILYESENIRITEYDQGSDKTFITFNSAYTDKTSDAFGGDFILSEGWNLISVHKHNRNQYQDLSLKIFEDYVKPKTVGKHTYMYGTSLGGYSGLYFGGVVDATIIAGAPMLPVHPTMNHPHYSDIEYKHIPIKDTKKTSKPVFVLHDPLQESDSGFIKKHVLPAYPLAYFIPVKGGTHLVMKTLISKGLLKDTIRDLVNHNSFNAINRITIAMG
;
A
#
# COMPACT_ATOMS: atom_id res chain seq x y z
N MET A 1 9.86 14.23 22.95
CA MET A 1 9.62 15.28 21.94
C MET A 1 8.18 15.16 21.49
N PHE A 2 7.40 16.23 21.59
CA PHE A 2 5.98 16.24 21.18
C PHE A 2 5.87 17.06 19.90
N PHE A 3 5.29 16.47 18.86
CA PHE A 3 4.98 17.19 17.63
C PHE A 3 3.72 16.61 16.98
N ASN A 4 2.86 17.48 16.47
CA ASN A 4 1.67 17.07 15.74
C ASN A 4 1.28 18.13 14.70
N LEU A 5 0.56 17.72 13.66
CA LEU A 5 -0.18 18.67 12.84
C LEU A 5 -1.27 19.27 13.73
N ASP A 6 -1.28 20.59 13.88
CA ASP A 6 -2.35 21.32 14.56
C ASP A 6 -3.44 21.69 13.55
N LYS A 7 -3.05 22.39 12.48
CA LYS A 7 -3.99 22.89 11.48
C LYS A 7 -3.41 22.80 10.07
N LEU A 8 -4.28 22.40 9.14
CA LEU A 8 -4.05 22.52 7.70
C LEU A 8 -5.12 23.46 7.15
N SER A 9 -4.75 24.44 6.34
CA SER A 9 -5.72 25.32 5.67
C SER A 9 -5.25 25.75 4.27
N TYR A 10 -6.20 26.06 3.40
CA TYR A 10 -5.95 26.49 2.02
C TYR A 10 -6.79 27.73 1.74
N ASP A 11 -6.19 28.79 1.21
CA ASP A 11 -6.86 30.06 0.91
C ASP A 11 -7.21 30.24 -0.58
N GLY A 12 -6.89 29.23 -1.41
CA GLY A 12 -7.04 29.28 -2.87
C GLY A 12 -5.71 29.48 -3.62
N GLU A 13 -4.65 29.86 -2.91
CA GLU A 13 -3.31 30.08 -3.47
C GLU A 13 -2.23 29.39 -2.64
N ASN A 14 -2.34 29.46 -1.32
CA ASN A 14 -1.37 28.98 -0.36
C ASN A 14 -1.94 27.84 0.49
N LEU A 15 -1.18 26.75 0.59
CA LEU A 15 -1.35 25.74 1.61
C LEU A 15 -0.60 26.17 2.87
N ASN A 16 -1.34 26.42 3.94
CA ASN A 16 -0.83 26.80 5.24
C ASN A 16 -0.82 25.58 6.18
N VAL A 17 0.36 25.24 6.70
CA VAL A 17 0.59 24.13 7.63
C VAL A 17 1.02 24.71 8.97
N THR A 18 0.23 24.44 10.00
CA THR A 18 0.52 24.77 11.41
C THR A 18 0.78 23.49 12.17
N VAL A 19 1.88 23.43 12.90
CA VAL A 19 2.25 22.31 13.76
C VAL A 19 2.29 22.75 15.23
N CYS A 20 2.00 21.84 16.15
CA CYS A 20 2.37 22.01 17.55
C CYS A 20 3.71 21.30 17.75
N LYS A 21 4.72 21.99 18.28
CA LYS A 21 6.08 21.49 18.53
C LYS A 21 6.73 22.24 19.70
N ASP A 22 7.84 21.74 20.22
CA ASP A 22 8.63 22.47 21.22
C ASP A 22 9.57 23.52 20.59
N ASP A 23 10.07 24.44 21.42
CA ASP A 23 10.98 25.52 21.02
C ASP A 23 12.35 25.01 20.53
N LEU A 24 12.65 23.73 20.69
CA LEU A 24 13.90 23.11 20.25
C LEU A 24 13.72 22.30 18.97
N THR A 25 12.55 22.37 18.33
CA THR A 25 12.22 21.62 17.13
C THR A 25 11.99 22.56 15.94
N ASP A 26 12.56 22.21 14.79
CA ASP A 26 12.21 22.76 13.49
C ASP A 26 11.33 21.76 12.72
N PHE A 27 10.53 22.25 11.78
CA PHE A 27 9.79 21.38 10.88
C PHE A 27 9.90 21.78 9.41
N ALA A 28 9.90 20.79 8.52
CA ALA A 28 9.85 20.94 7.08
C ALA A 28 8.68 20.11 6.54
N PHE A 29 8.23 20.39 5.32
CA PHE A 29 7.22 19.53 4.68
C PHE A 29 7.27 19.60 3.17
N TYR A 30 6.69 18.59 2.51
CA TYR A 30 6.39 18.67 1.09
C TYR A 30 5.02 18.07 0.79
N VAL A 31 4.48 18.44 -0.37
CA VAL A 31 3.17 17.96 -0.83
C VAL A 31 3.36 17.09 -2.06
N LEU A 32 2.69 15.95 -2.07
CA LEU A 32 2.64 15.02 -3.20
C LEU A 32 1.24 14.98 -3.81
N LEU A 33 1.16 14.79 -5.13
CA LEU A 33 -0.04 14.37 -5.84
C LEU A 33 0.24 13.04 -6.56
N ALA A 34 -0.46 11.98 -6.17
CA ALA A 34 -0.28 10.63 -6.72
C ALA A 34 1.20 10.17 -6.75
N GLY A 35 1.94 10.49 -5.68
CA GLY A 35 3.36 10.19 -5.49
C GLY A 35 4.35 11.19 -6.13
N LYS A 36 3.87 12.15 -6.94
CA LYS A 36 4.73 13.19 -7.55
C LYS A 36 4.82 14.40 -6.63
N LYS A 37 6.04 14.79 -6.27
CA LYS A 37 6.28 15.99 -5.45
C LYS A 37 5.88 17.25 -6.22
N LEU A 38 5.05 18.07 -5.58
CA LEU A 38 4.59 19.35 -6.11
C LEU A 38 5.52 20.49 -5.68
N ASP A 39 5.73 20.62 -4.38
CA ASP A 39 6.60 21.65 -3.80
C ASP A 39 7.08 21.24 -2.41
N THR A 40 8.06 21.96 -1.86
CA THR A 40 8.72 21.68 -0.58
C THR A 40 8.97 22.97 0.21
N LYS A 41 8.62 22.94 1.50
CA LYS A 41 9.02 23.94 2.47
C LYS A 41 10.19 23.40 3.29
N TRP A 42 11.31 24.11 3.24
CA TRP A 42 12.47 23.82 4.09
C TRP A 42 12.21 24.20 5.55
N TYR A 43 13.08 23.72 6.43
CA TYR A 43 12.92 23.82 7.87
C TYR A 43 12.58 25.24 8.35
N SER A 44 11.48 25.34 9.08
CA SER A 44 10.96 26.55 9.71
C SER A 44 11.11 26.45 11.22
N LYS A 45 11.51 27.58 11.83
CA LYS A 45 11.51 27.79 13.28
C LYS A 45 10.13 28.14 13.80
N ASP A 46 9.35 28.84 12.98
CA ASP A 46 7.96 29.21 13.28
C ASP A 46 7.07 27.98 13.24
N ASP A 47 5.97 28.00 13.98
CA ASP A 47 4.98 26.92 14.03
C ASP A 47 4.04 26.91 12.80
N LEU A 48 4.01 28.02 12.06
CA LEU A 48 3.26 28.19 10.83
C LEU A 48 4.21 28.29 9.64
N SER A 49 3.90 27.59 8.56
CA SER A 49 4.57 27.76 7.27
C SER A 49 3.64 27.51 6.11
N SER A 50 3.91 28.20 5.01
CA SER A 50 3.06 28.20 3.82
C SER A 50 3.81 27.80 2.57
N LEU A 51 3.10 27.12 1.65
CA LEU A 51 3.53 26.82 0.29
C LEU A 51 2.53 27.39 -0.72
N LYS A 52 3.02 28.13 -1.70
CA LYS A 52 2.21 28.63 -2.81
C LYS A 52 2.07 27.53 -3.86
N ILE A 53 1.00 26.77 -3.77
CA ILE A 53 0.75 25.62 -4.63
C ILE A 53 -0.70 25.61 -5.13
N PRO A 54 -0.93 25.48 -6.45
CA PRO A 54 -2.28 25.34 -6.98
C PRO A 54 -2.81 23.94 -6.66
N LEU A 55 -3.75 23.86 -5.72
CA LEU A 55 -4.46 22.62 -5.40
C LEU A 55 -5.77 22.56 -6.17
N LEU A 56 -6.07 21.39 -6.72
CA LEU A 56 -7.26 21.10 -7.50
C LEU A 56 -8.34 20.54 -6.58
N ILE A 57 -9.56 21.04 -6.74
CA ILE A 57 -10.74 20.55 -6.01
C ILE A 57 -10.95 19.07 -6.29
N GLY A 58 -11.26 18.31 -5.24
CA GLY A 58 -11.56 16.88 -5.29
C GLY A 58 -10.34 15.97 -5.49
N LYS A 59 -9.14 16.52 -5.69
CA LYS A 59 -7.91 15.73 -5.73
C LYS A 59 -7.38 15.46 -4.32
N ILE A 60 -6.78 14.29 -4.16
CA ILE A 60 -6.19 13.85 -2.89
C ILE A 60 -4.68 14.00 -2.97
N TYR A 61 -4.14 14.59 -1.91
CA TYR A 61 -2.76 14.95 -1.74
C TYR A 61 -2.18 14.24 -0.52
N SER A 62 -0.87 14.01 -0.53
CA SER A 62 -0.14 13.54 0.64
C SER A 62 0.75 14.68 1.15
N LEU A 63 0.58 15.06 2.41
CA LEU A 63 1.45 15.98 3.13
C LEU A 63 2.45 15.16 3.94
N ILE A 64 3.74 15.31 3.65
CA ILE A 64 4.82 14.67 4.42
C ILE A 64 5.50 15.75 5.26
N ILE A 65 5.45 15.59 6.59
CA ILE A 65 6.00 16.52 7.57
C ILE A 65 7.20 15.87 8.23
N PHE A 66 8.29 16.63 8.35
CA PHE A 66 9.54 16.23 8.98
C PHE A 66 9.75 17.11 10.21
N PHE A 67 10.04 16.50 11.35
CA PHE A 67 10.46 17.19 12.56
C PHE A 67 11.91 16.86 12.86
N ARG A 68 12.69 17.86 13.28
CA ARG A 68 14.06 17.65 13.73
C ARG A 68 14.41 18.54 14.93
N PRO A 69 15.30 18.10 15.82
CA PRO A 69 15.97 18.99 16.77
C PRO A 69 16.67 20.17 16.07
N LYS A 70 16.75 21.32 16.73
CA LYS A 70 17.43 22.54 16.25
C LYS A 70 18.96 22.43 16.20
N SER A 71 19.55 21.27 16.53
CA SER A 71 21.01 21.13 16.55
C SER A 71 21.56 21.00 15.12
N GLU A 72 22.67 21.68 14.84
CA GLU A 72 23.41 21.60 13.56
C GLU A 72 23.94 20.19 13.25
N LEU A 73 23.82 19.27 14.22
CA LEU A 73 24.35 17.91 14.17
C LEU A 73 23.25 16.84 14.11
N THR A 74 22.00 17.21 13.84
CA THR A 74 20.89 16.24 13.79
C THR A 74 21.18 15.17 12.74
N ILE A 75 21.34 13.92 13.19
CA ILE A 75 21.51 12.76 12.33
C ILE A 75 20.15 12.45 11.68
N GLU A 76 20.14 12.05 10.41
CA GLU A 76 18.92 11.80 9.63
C GLU A 76 17.94 10.81 10.30
N GLU A 77 18.46 9.94 11.16
CA GLU A 77 17.75 8.93 11.96
C GLU A 77 16.89 9.52 13.09
N GLU A 78 17.12 10.77 13.51
CA GLU A 78 16.31 11.47 14.52
C GLU A 78 15.08 12.19 13.94
N LYS A 79 14.90 12.13 12.61
CA LYS A 79 13.76 12.78 11.95
C LYS A 79 12.50 11.97 12.20
N ILE A 80 11.48 12.61 12.80
CA ILE A 80 10.15 12.03 12.78
C ILE A 80 9.43 12.46 11.50
N VAL A 81 8.91 11.47 10.77
CA VAL A 81 8.16 11.67 9.55
C VAL A 81 6.69 11.35 9.81
N LYS A 82 5.80 12.30 9.49
CA LYS A 82 4.35 12.09 9.52
C LYS A 82 3.77 12.29 8.13
N LYS A 83 3.01 11.30 7.65
CA LYS A 83 2.29 11.34 6.38
C LYS A 83 0.81 11.52 6.65
N ILE A 84 0.19 12.47 5.97
CA ILE A 84 -1.24 12.78 6.09
C ILE A 84 -1.82 12.87 4.69
N PHE A 85 -2.98 12.26 4.48
CA PHE A 85 -3.71 12.40 3.23
C PHE A 85 -4.84 13.41 3.40
N PHE A 86 -5.01 14.29 2.41
CA PHE A 86 -6.06 15.32 2.46
C PHE A 86 -6.61 15.65 1.07
N LYS A 87 -7.82 16.18 1.00
CA LYS A 87 -8.42 16.76 -0.20
C LYS A 87 -8.95 18.16 0.05
N ILE A 88 -8.98 18.96 -1.02
CA ILE A 88 -9.64 20.27 -1.03
C ILE A 88 -11.04 20.10 -1.64
N GLY A 89 -12.07 20.47 -0.89
CA GLY A 89 -13.45 20.51 -1.36
C GLY A 89 -13.81 21.84 -1.99
N TYR A 90 -15.10 22.03 -2.27
CA TYR A 90 -15.63 23.33 -2.68
C TYR A 90 -15.41 24.37 -1.57
N ASN A 91 -15.29 25.64 -1.95
CA ASN A 91 -15.01 26.76 -1.02
C ASN A 91 -13.69 26.62 -0.22
N ASN A 92 -12.71 25.89 -0.76
CA ASN A 92 -11.41 25.64 -0.12
C ASN A 92 -11.49 24.91 1.25
N GLU A 93 -12.60 24.20 1.49
CA GLU A 93 -12.70 23.32 2.66
C GLU A 93 -11.68 22.18 2.57
N ARG A 94 -11.10 21.79 3.70
CA ARG A 94 -10.11 20.71 3.76
C ARG A 94 -10.69 19.50 4.47
N TYR A 95 -10.46 18.34 3.89
CA TYR A 95 -10.88 17.06 4.44
C TYR A 95 -9.63 16.22 4.61
N ILE A 96 -9.27 15.94 5.86
CA ILE A 96 -8.20 14.99 6.19
C ILE A 96 -8.81 13.60 6.12
N ILE A 97 -8.15 12.69 5.40
CA ILE A 97 -8.56 11.28 5.37
C ILE A 97 -8.07 10.66 6.68
N SER A 98 -9.03 10.26 7.52
CA SER A 98 -8.75 9.70 8.83
C SER A 98 -8.06 8.35 8.72
N GLU A 99 -7.05 8.16 9.58
CA GLU A 99 -6.40 6.89 9.79
C GLU A 99 -7.01 6.21 11.03
N ASN A 100 -7.62 5.04 10.84
CA ASN A 100 -8.23 4.27 11.92
C ASN A 100 -7.49 2.94 12.11
N ILE A 101 -6.91 2.71 13.29
CA ILE A 101 -6.29 1.42 13.62
C ILE A 101 -7.40 0.42 13.94
N LEU A 102 -7.56 -0.60 13.09
CA LEU A 102 -8.54 -1.66 13.27
C LEU A 102 -8.04 -2.74 14.23
N TYR A 103 -6.75 -3.05 14.15
CA TYR A 103 -6.09 -4.06 14.97
C TYR A 103 -4.60 -3.75 15.07
N GLU A 104 -4.02 -3.90 16.25
CA GLU A 104 -2.59 -3.83 16.45
C GLU A 104 -2.12 -4.85 17.48
N SER A 105 -1.04 -5.55 17.14
CA SER A 105 -0.25 -6.39 18.03
C SER A 105 1.22 -6.02 17.91
N GLU A 106 2.08 -6.76 18.61
CA GLU A 106 3.54 -6.60 18.50
C GLU A 106 4.00 -6.64 17.04
N ASN A 107 3.57 -7.66 16.29
CA ASN A 107 4.07 -7.93 14.94
C ASN A 107 3.15 -7.51 13.80
N ILE A 108 1.89 -7.11 14.06
CA ILE A 108 0.91 -6.82 13.01
C ILE A 108 0.18 -5.52 13.31
N ARG A 109 -0.10 -4.72 12.28
CA ARG A 109 -1.01 -3.58 12.35
C ARG A 109 -1.91 -3.54 11.13
N ILE A 110 -3.21 -3.40 11.37
CA ILE A 110 -4.24 -3.23 10.33
C ILE A 110 -4.80 -1.82 10.50
N THR A 111 -4.72 -1.03 9.44
CA THR A 111 -5.13 0.36 9.43
C THR A 111 -6.08 0.62 8.27
N GLU A 112 -7.19 1.30 8.54
CA GLU A 112 -8.19 1.73 7.58
C GLU A 112 -8.07 3.22 7.27
N TYR A 113 -8.22 3.54 5.99
CA TYR A 113 -8.39 4.86 5.42
C TYR A 113 -9.69 4.85 4.60
N ASP A 114 -10.79 5.27 5.23
CA ASP A 114 -12.12 5.28 4.59
C ASP A 114 -12.39 6.65 3.96
N GLN A 115 -12.77 6.63 2.69
CA GLN A 115 -13.12 7.82 1.90
C GLN A 115 -14.60 7.84 1.51
N GLY A 116 -15.38 6.85 1.97
CA GLY A 116 -16.77 6.65 1.58
C GLY A 116 -16.93 6.00 0.21
N SER A 117 -15.87 5.40 -0.33
CA SER A 117 -15.90 4.73 -1.64
C SER A 117 -16.64 3.38 -1.58
N ASP A 118 -17.25 2.98 -2.69
CA ASP A 118 -17.78 1.62 -2.89
C ASP A 118 -16.66 0.60 -3.17
N LYS A 119 -15.43 1.08 -3.40
CA LYS A 119 -14.24 0.26 -3.67
C LYS A 119 -13.28 0.31 -2.49
N THR A 120 -12.86 -0.85 -2.02
CA THR A 120 -11.87 -0.99 -0.95
C THR A 120 -10.71 -1.84 -1.41
N PHE A 121 -9.51 -1.28 -1.35
CA PHE A 121 -8.27 -2.01 -1.53
C PHE A 121 -7.73 -2.48 -0.19
N ILE A 122 -7.24 -3.71 -0.16
CA ILE A 122 -6.48 -4.26 0.96
C ILE A 122 -5.08 -4.58 0.45
N THR A 123 -4.06 -4.06 1.13
CA THR A 123 -2.68 -4.18 0.69
C THR A 123 -1.80 -4.74 1.78
N PHE A 124 -0.88 -5.62 1.38
CA PHE A 124 0.18 -6.14 2.21
C PHE A 124 1.52 -5.68 1.64
N ASN A 125 2.42 -5.27 2.51
CA ASN A 125 3.75 -4.82 2.11
C ASN A 125 4.69 -6.00 1.82
N SER A 126 5.87 -5.68 1.28
CA SER A 126 6.88 -6.65 0.92
C SER A 126 7.64 -7.20 2.14
N ALA A 127 8.54 -8.17 1.92
CA ALA A 127 9.25 -8.84 3.01
C ALA A 127 10.16 -7.91 3.83
N TYR A 128 10.65 -6.81 3.24
CA TYR A 128 11.62 -5.89 3.86
C TYR A 128 11.00 -4.63 4.47
N THR A 129 9.69 -4.65 4.76
CA THR A 129 8.99 -3.53 5.42
C THR A 129 8.62 -3.85 6.86
N ASP A 130 8.23 -2.81 7.60
CA ASP A 130 7.77 -2.88 8.98
C ASP A 130 6.39 -2.20 9.18
N LYS A 131 6.01 -1.91 10.44
CA LYS A 131 4.74 -1.27 10.83
C LYS A 131 4.70 0.23 10.54
N THR A 132 5.84 0.87 10.30
CA THR A 132 5.95 2.31 10.04
C THR A 132 6.11 2.62 8.56
N SER A 133 6.41 1.60 7.75
CA SER A 133 6.51 1.68 6.30
C SER A 133 5.19 2.13 5.66
N ASP A 134 5.28 2.88 4.56
CA ASP A 134 4.11 3.24 3.75
C ASP A 134 3.38 2.00 3.21
N ALA A 135 2.05 2.09 3.13
CA ALA A 135 1.22 1.06 2.53
C ALA A 135 1.53 0.88 1.03
N PHE A 136 1.64 -0.36 0.58
CA PHE A 136 1.93 -0.70 -0.81
C PHE A 136 0.88 -0.08 -1.76
N GLY A 137 1.32 0.85 -2.61
CA GLY A 137 0.44 1.54 -3.54
C GLY A 137 -0.54 2.52 -2.89
N GLY A 138 -0.39 2.84 -1.60
CA GLY A 138 -1.34 3.65 -0.84
C GLY A 138 -1.58 5.04 -1.45
N ASP A 139 -0.52 5.74 -1.87
CA ASP A 139 -0.66 7.04 -2.55
C ASP A 139 -1.50 6.95 -3.82
N PHE A 140 -1.33 5.89 -4.61
CA PHE A 140 -2.10 5.69 -5.83
C PHE A 140 -3.56 5.39 -5.49
N ILE A 141 -3.81 4.38 -4.66
CA ILE A 141 -5.16 3.93 -4.27
C ILE A 141 -5.97 5.10 -3.71
N LEU A 142 -5.39 5.83 -2.75
CA LEU A 142 -6.06 6.95 -2.14
C LEU A 142 -6.27 8.07 -3.15
N SER A 143 -5.31 8.36 -4.03
CA SER A 143 -5.47 9.38 -5.09
C SER A 143 -6.59 9.08 -6.10
N GLU A 144 -6.96 7.82 -6.29
CA GLU A 144 -8.10 7.41 -7.12
C GLU A 144 -9.45 7.54 -6.39
N GLY A 145 -9.44 7.95 -5.11
CA GLY A 145 -10.64 8.09 -4.29
C GLY A 145 -11.19 6.76 -3.78
N TRP A 146 -10.38 5.70 -3.73
CA TRP A 146 -10.77 4.40 -3.19
C TRP A 146 -10.41 4.29 -1.70
N ASN A 147 -11.13 3.45 -0.95
CA ASN A 147 -10.75 3.16 0.43
C ASN A 147 -9.51 2.26 0.46
N LEU A 148 -8.73 2.35 1.53
CA LEU A 148 -7.54 1.52 1.74
C LEU A 148 -7.59 0.87 3.13
N ILE A 149 -7.33 -0.43 3.18
CA ILE A 149 -6.97 -1.15 4.40
C ILE A 149 -5.54 -1.67 4.23
N SER A 150 -4.61 -1.09 4.96
CA SER A 150 -3.20 -1.48 4.90
C SER A 150 -2.87 -2.47 6.03
N VAL A 151 -2.22 -3.57 5.68
CA VAL A 151 -1.76 -4.58 6.62
C VAL A 151 -0.24 -4.57 6.68
N HIS A 152 0.28 -4.12 7.81
CA HIS A 152 1.70 -4.03 8.07
C HIS A 152 2.15 -5.15 9.01
N LYS A 153 3.43 -5.49 8.90
CA LYS A 153 4.10 -6.48 9.74
C LYS A 153 5.30 -5.87 10.46
N HIS A 154 5.86 -6.54 11.45
CA HIS A 154 7.16 -6.22 12.04
C HIS A 154 8.12 -7.42 11.99
N ASN A 155 9.40 -7.20 12.34
CA ASN A 155 10.37 -8.26 12.65
C ASN A 155 10.51 -9.38 11.61
N ARG A 156 10.42 -9.06 10.31
CA ARG A 156 10.50 -10.06 9.23
C ARG A 156 9.45 -11.18 9.31
N ASN A 157 8.39 -11.09 10.15
CA ASN A 157 7.50 -12.22 10.48
C ASN A 157 6.70 -12.81 9.30
N GLN A 158 6.77 -12.23 8.10
CA GLN A 158 6.04 -12.63 6.90
C GLN A 158 4.54 -12.89 7.12
N TYR A 159 3.92 -12.08 7.97
CA TYR A 159 2.51 -12.19 8.36
C TYR A 159 2.14 -13.50 9.07
N GLN A 160 3.10 -14.31 9.54
CA GLN A 160 2.83 -15.61 10.19
C GLN A 160 1.98 -15.50 11.47
N ASP A 161 1.96 -14.33 12.12
CA ASP A 161 1.13 -14.09 13.31
C ASP A 161 -0.27 -13.54 13.00
N LEU A 162 -0.60 -13.30 11.72
CA LEU A 162 -1.93 -12.90 11.30
C LEU A 162 -2.76 -14.13 10.94
N SER A 163 -3.64 -14.54 11.84
CA SER A 163 -4.56 -15.66 11.55
C SER A 163 -5.68 -15.24 10.59
N LEU A 164 -6.25 -16.22 9.87
CA LEU A 164 -7.44 -16.01 9.02
C LEU A 164 -8.61 -15.44 9.84
N LYS A 165 -8.76 -15.88 11.10
CA LYS A 165 -9.80 -15.39 12.01
C LYS A 165 -9.61 -13.93 12.40
N ILE A 166 -8.40 -13.52 12.80
CA ILE A 166 -8.11 -12.11 13.11
C ILE A 166 -8.40 -11.26 11.88
N PHE A 167 -7.93 -11.69 10.70
CA PHE A 167 -8.21 -10.96 9.47
C PHE A 167 -9.72 -10.87 9.18
N GLU A 168 -10.47 -11.95 9.35
CA GLU A 168 -11.92 -11.96 9.20
C GLU A 168 -12.62 -10.98 10.15
N ASP A 169 -12.33 -11.07 11.45
CA ASP A 169 -13.00 -10.31 12.50
C ASP A 169 -12.84 -8.80 12.29
N TYR A 170 -11.65 -8.34 11.85
CA TYR A 170 -11.34 -6.91 11.73
C TYR A 170 -11.53 -6.34 10.32
N VAL A 171 -11.32 -7.12 9.26
CA VAL A 171 -11.34 -6.61 7.88
C VAL A 171 -12.67 -6.87 7.18
N LYS A 172 -13.31 -8.01 7.43
CA LYS A 172 -14.56 -8.37 6.76
C LYS A 172 -15.68 -7.36 7.02
N PRO A 173 -15.92 -6.85 8.25
CA PRO A 173 -16.96 -5.85 8.49
C PRO A 173 -16.78 -4.56 7.67
N LYS A 174 -15.54 -4.20 7.31
CA LYS A 174 -15.21 -3.00 6.54
C LYS A 174 -15.37 -3.14 5.03
N THR A 175 -15.61 -4.37 4.57
CA THR A 175 -15.68 -4.74 3.14
C THR A 175 -17.07 -5.25 2.74
N VAL A 176 -17.99 -5.46 3.69
CA VAL A 176 -19.37 -5.85 3.40
C VAL A 176 -20.03 -4.84 2.45
N GLY A 177 -20.60 -5.34 1.36
CA GLY A 177 -21.30 -4.52 0.35
C GLY A 177 -20.38 -3.70 -0.56
N LYS A 178 -19.05 -3.81 -0.41
CA LYS A 178 -18.07 -3.06 -1.22
C LYS A 178 -17.39 -3.97 -2.26
N HIS A 179 -16.98 -3.38 -3.37
CA HIS A 179 -16.07 -4.01 -4.33
C HIS A 179 -14.67 -4.06 -3.70
N THR A 180 -14.25 -5.27 -3.29
CA THR A 180 -13.01 -5.44 -2.52
C THR A 180 -11.90 -6.00 -3.39
N TYR A 181 -10.71 -5.44 -3.27
CA TYR A 181 -9.53 -5.80 -4.03
C TYR A 181 -8.37 -6.13 -3.10
N MET A 182 -7.71 -7.27 -3.30
CA MET A 182 -6.41 -7.56 -2.72
C MET A 182 -5.33 -7.14 -3.72
N TYR A 183 -4.40 -6.28 -3.30
CA TYR A 183 -3.34 -5.79 -4.18
C TYR A 183 -1.98 -5.83 -3.50
N GLY A 184 -1.03 -6.51 -4.13
CA GLY A 184 0.30 -6.69 -3.55
C GLY A 184 1.28 -7.34 -4.51
N THR A 185 2.56 -7.32 -4.13
CA THR A 185 3.65 -7.98 -4.87
C THR A 185 4.50 -8.83 -3.93
N SER A 186 5.14 -9.88 -4.43
CA SER A 186 6.01 -10.76 -3.63
C SER A 186 5.23 -11.35 -2.45
N LEU A 187 5.72 -11.15 -1.23
CA LEU A 187 5.02 -11.47 0.01
C LEU A 187 3.59 -10.91 0.03
N GLY A 188 3.40 -9.65 -0.37
CA GLY A 188 2.07 -9.05 -0.39
C GLY A 188 1.12 -9.67 -1.40
N GLY A 189 1.66 -10.16 -2.53
CA GLY A 189 0.90 -10.91 -3.52
C GLY A 189 0.46 -12.28 -2.99
N TYR A 190 1.36 -12.98 -2.28
CA TYR A 190 1.00 -14.21 -1.57
C TYR A 190 -0.08 -13.96 -0.51
N SER A 191 0.06 -12.92 0.32
CA SER A 191 -0.93 -12.59 1.35
C SER A 191 -2.31 -12.28 0.74
N GLY A 192 -2.34 -11.58 -0.40
CA GLY A 192 -3.58 -11.37 -1.16
C GLY A 192 -4.25 -12.69 -1.55
N LEU A 193 -3.48 -13.67 -2.05
CA LEU A 193 -3.97 -15.01 -2.38
C LEU A 193 -4.41 -15.82 -1.16
N TYR A 194 -3.71 -15.67 -0.03
CA TYR A 194 -4.00 -16.42 1.20
C TYR A 194 -5.26 -15.91 1.91
N PHE A 195 -5.39 -14.60 2.08
CA PHE A 195 -6.47 -13.95 2.83
C PHE A 195 -7.66 -13.53 1.94
N GLY A 196 -7.50 -13.46 0.61
CA GLY A 196 -8.49 -12.86 -0.30
C GLY A 196 -9.88 -13.51 -0.27
N GLY A 197 -9.96 -14.82 -0.04
CA GLY A 197 -11.25 -15.52 0.07
C GLY A 197 -12.03 -15.21 1.35
N VAL A 198 -11.38 -14.69 2.40
CA VAL A 198 -12.06 -14.27 3.64
C VAL A 198 -13.08 -13.18 3.36
N VAL A 199 -12.70 -12.23 2.50
CA VAL A 199 -13.47 -11.02 2.14
C VAL A 199 -14.04 -11.06 0.72
N ASP A 200 -14.01 -12.23 0.05
CA ASP A 200 -14.47 -12.42 -1.33
C ASP A 200 -13.91 -11.35 -2.30
N ALA A 201 -12.60 -11.08 -2.21
CA ALA A 201 -11.95 -10.01 -2.98
C ALA A 201 -11.54 -10.44 -4.39
N THR A 202 -11.53 -9.49 -5.33
CA THR A 202 -10.74 -9.61 -6.57
C THR A 202 -9.27 -9.53 -6.21
N ILE A 203 -8.44 -10.44 -6.71
CA ILE A 203 -7.02 -10.51 -6.31
C ILE A 203 -6.13 -10.04 -7.46
N ILE A 204 -5.21 -9.12 -7.18
CA ILE A 204 -4.20 -8.63 -8.13
C ILE A 204 -2.82 -8.84 -7.47
N ALA A 205 -2.18 -9.96 -7.79
CA ALA A 205 -0.93 -10.39 -7.19
C ALA A 205 0.23 -10.32 -8.19
N GLY A 206 1.28 -9.57 -7.87
CA GLY A 206 2.52 -9.52 -8.65
C GLY A 206 3.60 -10.44 -8.08
N ALA A 207 4.09 -11.39 -8.87
CA ALA A 207 5.15 -12.34 -8.49
C ALA A 207 4.95 -12.91 -7.07
N PRO A 208 3.77 -13.51 -6.76
CA PRO A 208 3.44 -13.92 -5.40
C PRO A 208 4.43 -14.97 -4.90
N MET A 209 4.97 -14.74 -3.70
CA MET A 209 5.96 -15.64 -3.08
C MET A 209 5.87 -15.53 -1.56
N LEU A 210 6.10 -16.64 -0.85
CA LEU A 210 6.27 -16.66 0.61
C LEU A 210 7.66 -17.21 0.95
N PRO A 211 8.68 -16.36 1.17
CA PRO A 211 10.03 -16.84 1.47
C PRO A 211 10.17 -17.77 2.69
N VAL A 212 9.34 -17.63 3.73
CA VAL A 212 9.35 -18.52 4.91
C VAL A 212 8.76 -19.90 4.61
N HIS A 213 8.11 -20.08 3.46
CA HIS A 213 7.50 -21.36 3.13
C HIS A 213 8.58 -22.46 3.08
N PRO A 214 8.38 -23.64 3.69
CA PRO A 214 9.40 -24.70 3.80
C PRO A 214 9.99 -25.17 2.47
N THR A 215 9.31 -24.94 1.35
CA THR A 215 9.80 -25.32 0.01
C THR A 215 10.76 -24.31 -0.61
N MET A 216 10.89 -23.11 -0.03
CA MET A 216 11.76 -22.05 -0.55
C MET A 216 13.18 -22.13 0.02
N ASN A 217 13.36 -22.75 1.20
CA ASN A 217 14.65 -22.87 1.89
C ASN A 217 15.45 -21.56 1.96
N HIS A 218 14.76 -20.44 2.17
CA HIS A 218 15.40 -19.12 2.11
C HIS A 218 16.17 -18.84 3.42
N PRO A 219 17.50 -18.65 3.38
CA PRO A 219 18.34 -18.63 4.58
C PRO A 219 18.01 -17.49 5.55
N HIS A 220 17.54 -16.35 5.03
CA HIS A 220 17.17 -15.19 5.87
C HIS A 220 15.91 -15.40 6.72
N TYR A 221 15.18 -16.50 6.55
CA TYR A 221 13.92 -16.77 7.23
C TYR A 221 13.83 -18.19 7.80
N SER A 222 14.97 -18.88 7.92
CA SER A 222 15.03 -20.25 8.46
C SER A 222 14.71 -20.32 9.95
N ASP A 223 14.80 -19.19 10.66
CA ASP A 223 14.49 -19.01 12.07
C ASP A 223 12.99 -18.72 12.33
N ILE A 224 12.20 -18.50 11.29
CA ILE A 224 10.78 -18.17 11.42
C ILE A 224 9.94 -19.43 11.29
N GLU A 225 9.09 -19.69 12.29
CA GLU A 225 8.11 -20.78 12.23
C GLU A 225 7.07 -20.55 11.14
N TYR A 226 6.88 -21.53 10.26
CA TYR A 226 5.81 -21.54 9.27
C TYR A 226 4.49 -21.97 9.91
N LYS A 227 3.57 -21.02 10.10
CA LYS A 227 2.28 -21.21 10.79
C LYS A 227 1.08 -21.27 9.85
N HIS A 228 1.21 -20.75 8.63
CA HIS A 228 0.12 -20.75 7.67
C HIS A 228 -0.26 -22.17 7.25
N ILE A 229 -1.55 -22.43 7.11
CA ILE A 229 -2.00 -23.65 6.42
C ILE A 229 -1.70 -23.54 4.91
N PRO A 230 -1.68 -24.64 4.14
CA PRO A 230 -1.46 -24.54 2.70
C PRO A 230 -2.52 -23.64 2.04
N ILE A 231 -2.11 -22.80 1.07
CA ILE A 231 -3.05 -21.85 0.41
C ILE A 231 -4.26 -22.59 -0.15
N LYS A 232 -4.08 -23.78 -0.74
CA LYS A 232 -5.20 -24.57 -1.30
C LYS A 232 -6.30 -24.89 -0.28
N ASP A 233 -5.96 -24.93 1.01
CA ASP A 233 -6.87 -25.30 2.11
C ASP A 233 -7.50 -24.06 2.77
N THR A 234 -7.15 -22.83 2.34
CA THR A 234 -7.83 -21.61 2.80
C THR A 234 -9.16 -21.39 2.07
N LYS A 235 -10.02 -20.51 2.60
CA LYS A 235 -11.21 -20.04 1.88
C LYS A 235 -10.82 -19.40 0.55
N LYS A 236 -11.57 -19.71 -0.51
CA LYS A 236 -11.35 -19.18 -1.86
C LYS A 236 -12.31 -18.04 -2.17
N THR A 237 -11.84 -17.08 -2.95
CA THR A 237 -12.69 -16.01 -3.48
C THR A 237 -13.52 -16.53 -4.66
N SER A 238 -14.73 -16.01 -4.83
CA SER A 238 -15.55 -16.19 -6.03
C SER A 238 -15.19 -15.20 -7.14
N LYS A 239 -14.38 -14.19 -6.84
CA LYS A 239 -14.01 -13.12 -7.77
C LYS A 239 -12.79 -13.49 -8.61
N PRO A 240 -12.51 -12.73 -9.70
CA PRO A 240 -11.32 -12.93 -10.51
C PRO A 240 -10.01 -12.84 -9.71
N VAL A 241 -9.04 -13.65 -10.11
CA VAL A 241 -7.68 -13.67 -9.58
C VAL A 241 -6.71 -13.41 -10.73
N PHE A 242 -5.94 -12.33 -10.65
CA PHE A 242 -4.93 -11.92 -11.61
C PHE A 242 -3.55 -12.11 -10.99
N VAL A 243 -2.73 -12.97 -11.60
CA VAL A 243 -1.35 -13.24 -11.17
C VAL A 243 -0.41 -12.73 -12.25
N LEU A 244 0.22 -11.59 -12.00
CA LEU A 244 1.25 -11.04 -12.87
C LEU A 244 2.58 -11.70 -12.52
N HIS A 245 3.26 -12.34 -13.46
CA HIS A 245 4.55 -12.98 -13.17
C HIS A 245 5.46 -12.98 -14.40
N ASP A 246 6.77 -13.08 -14.17
CA ASP A 246 7.70 -13.37 -15.25
C ASP A 246 7.78 -14.90 -15.44
N PRO A 247 7.36 -15.45 -16.60
CA PRO A 247 7.44 -16.89 -16.84
C PRO A 247 8.89 -17.41 -16.94
N LEU A 248 9.88 -16.53 -17.11
CA LEU A 248 11.30 -16.88 -17.17
C LEU A 248 11.95 -16.93 -15.78
N GLN A 249 11.28 -16.41 -14.75
CA GLN A 249 11.78 -16.47 -13.37
C GLN A 249 11.40 -17.82 -12.75
N GLU A 250 12.34 -18.76 -12.71
CA GLU A 250 12.09 -20.15 -12.26
C GLU A 250 11.60 -20.24 -10.81
N SER A 251 12.17 -19.44 -9.90
CA SER A 251 11.78 -19.45 -8.48
C SER A 251 10.29 -19.12 -8.30
N ASP A 252 9.85 -18.06 -8.96
CA ASP A 252 8.48 -17.56 -8.87
C ASP A 252 7.52 -18.52 -9.57
N SER A 253 7.91 -18.98 -10.76
CA SER A 253 7.14 -19.95 -11.54
C SER A 253 7.00 -21.27 -10.79
N GLY A 254 8.05 -21.72 -10.08
CA GLY A 254 8.04 -22.91 -9.24
C GLY A 254 7.08 -22.77 -8.07
N PHE A 255 7.13 -21.65 -7.35
CA PHE A 255 6.20 -21.36 -6.25
C PHE A 255 4.75 -21.28 -6.76
N ILE A 256 4.52 -20.58 -7.88
CA ILE A 256 3.20 -20.46 -8.51
C ILE A 256 2.64 -21.84 -8.87
N LYS A 257 3.40 -22.66 -9.62
CA LYS A 257 2.96 -23.99 -10.05
C LYS A 257 2.66 -24.92 -8.86
N LYS A 258 3.48 -24.85 -7.81
CA LYS A 258 3.37 -25.75 -6.65
C LYS A 258 2.26 -25.36 -5.68
N HIS A 259 2.02 -24.06 -5.49
CA HIS A 259 1.18 -23.56 -4.39
C HIS A 259 0.01 -22.70 -4.84
N VAL A 260 0.20 -21.84 -5.85
CA VAL A 260 -0.83 -20.90 -6.30
C VAL A 260 -1.80 -21.56 -7.27
N LEU A 261 -1.29 -22.24 -8.30
CA LEU A 261 -2.11 -22.88 -9.33
C LEU A 261 -3.05 -23.96 -8.76
N PRO A 262 -2.64 -24.83 -7.81
CA PRO A 262 -3.57 -25.78 -7.19
C PRO A 262 -4.68 -25.11 -6.37
N ALA A 263 -4.39 -23.94 -5.80
CA ALA A 263 -5.35 -23.17 -5.03
C ALA A 263 -6.31 -22.38 -5.94
N TYR A 264 -5.82 -21.84 -7.06
CA TYR A 264 -6.55 -20.99 -7.98
C TYR A 264 -6.36 -21.44 -9.44
N PRO A 265 -6.96 -22.58 -9.84
CA PRO A 265 -6.75 -23.16 -11.17
C PRO A 265 -7.33 -22.31 -12.32
N LEU A 266 -8.27 -21.40 -12.01
CA LEU A 266 -8.91 -20.49 -12.97
C LEU A 266 -8.34 -19.06 -12.91
N ALA A 267 -7.21 -18.85 -12.24
CA ALA A 267 -6.57 -17.54 -12.20
C ALA A 267 -6.04 -17.13 -13.59
N TYR A 268 -6.08 -15.83 -13.86
CA TYR A 268 -5.45 -15.23 -15.03
C TYR A 268 -3.95 -15.03 -14.76
N PHE A 269 -3.11 -15.89 -15.32
CA PHE A 269 -1.65 -15.76 -15.25
C PHE A 269 -1.17 -14.85 -16.38
N ILE A 270 -0.85 -13.59 -16.04
CA ILE A 270 -0.50 -12.53 -16.98
C ILE A 270 1.03 -12.44 -17.07
N PRO A 271 1.65 -12.77 -18.23
CA PRO A 271 3.09 -12.78 -18.36
C PRO A 271 3.67 -11.36 -18.45
N VAL A 272 4.64 -11.06 -17.60
CA VAL A 272 5.47 -9.84 -17.62
C VAL A 272 6.91 -10.27 -17.92
N LYS A 273 7.17 -10.67 -19.18
CA LYS A 273 8.46 -11.24 -19.60
C LYS A 273 9.62 -10.27 -19.33
N GLY A 274 10.70 -10.77 -18.76
CA GLY A 274 11.87 -9.95 -18.39
C GLY A 274 11.61 -9.03 -17.19
N GLY A 275 10.47 -9.16 -16.53
CA GLY A 275 10.15 -8.44 -15.29
C GLY A 275 10.86 -9.02 -14.06
N THR A 276 11.43 -10.22 -14.16
CA THR A 276 12.00 -11.00 -13.06
C THR A 276 11.01 -11.12 -11.88
N HIS A 277 11.50 -11.12 -10.64
CA HIS A 277 10.65 -10.99 -9.45
C HIS A 277 10.01 -9.60 -9.31
N LEU A 278 10.52 -8.59 -10.03
CA LEU A 278 10.14 -7.18 -9.91
C LEU A 278 9.05 -6.77 -10.91
N VAL A 279 8.08 -7.65 -11.20
CA VAL A 279 7.06 -7.43 -12.24
C VAL A 279 6.29 -6.11 -12.07
N MET A 280 5.91 -5.74 -10.84
CA MET A 280 5.20 -4.48 -10.60
C MET A 280 6.10 -3.26 -10.83
N LYS A 281 7.37 -3.30 -10.42
CA LYS A 281 8.33 -2.22 -10.70
C LYS A 281 8.60 -2.08 -12.19
N THR A 282 8.64 -3.20 -12.91
CA THR A 282 8.79 -3.23 -14.38
C THR A 282 7.61 -2.55 -15.07
N LEU A 283 6.39 -2.78 -14.60
CA LEU A 283 5.21 -2.08 -15.13
C LEU A 283 5.20 -0.59 -14.75
N ILE A 284 5.74 -0.21 -13.59
CA ILE A 284 5.92 1.20 -13.21
C ILE A 284 6.91 1.89 -14.16
N SER A 285 8.07 1.28 -14.39
CA SER A 285 9.12 1.89 -15.23
C SER A 285 8.69 2.04 -16.69
N LYS A 286 7.77 1.19 -17.16
CA LYS A 286 7.13 1.30 -18.48
C LYS A 286 5.89 2.19 -18.50
N GLY A 287 5.47 2.76 -17.37
CA GLY A 287 4.28 3.61 -17.28
C GLY A 287 2.95 2.88 -17.46
N LEU A 288 2.93 1.54 -17.31
CA LEU A 288 1.75 0.70 -17.59
C LEU A 288 0.92 0.40 -16.34
N LEU A 289 1.55 0.39 -15.15
CA LEU A 289 0.91 -0.17 -13.96
C LEU A 289 -0.40 0.53 -13.58
N LYS A 290 -0.42 1.86 -13.50
CA LYS A 290 -1.59 2.61 -13.01
C LYS A 290 -2.83 2.33 -13.85
N ASP A 291 -2.69 2.40 -15.17
CA ASP A 291 -3.81 2.16 -16.08
C ASP A 291 -4.23 0.69 -16.08
N THR A 292 -3.29 -0.25 -15.90
CA THR A 292 -3.63 -1.66 -15.75
C THR A 292 -4.49 -1.87 -14.51
N ILE A 293 -4.13 -1.29 -13.36
CA ILE A 293 -4.94 -1.44 -12.16
C ILE A 293 -6.33 -0.81 -12.34
N ARG A 294 -6.43 0.38 -12.95
CA ARG A 294 -7.71 1.01 -13.27
C ARG A 294 -8.59 0.14 -14.15
N ASP A 295 -8.02 -0.47 -15.19
CA ASP A 295 -8.77 -1.38 -16.06
C ASP A 295 -9.26 -2.63 -15.32
N LEU A 296 -8.43 -3.23 -14.47
CA LEU A 296 -8.84 -4.38 -13.66
C LEU A 296 -9.96 -4.02 -12.66
N VAL A 297 -9.91 -2.83 -12.06
CA VAL A 297 -10.96 -2.32 -11.18
C VAL A 297 -12.27 -2.09 -11.94
N ASN A 298 -12.18 -1.55 -13.15
CA ASN A 298 -13.33 -1.24 -14.01
C ASN A 298 -13.82 -2.45 -14.83
N HIS A 299 -13.42 -3.68 -14.47
CA HIS A 299 -13.79 -4.92 -15.16
C HIS A 299 -13.37 -5.01 -16.64
N ASN A 300 -12.37 -4.22 -17.05
CA ASN A 300 -11.77 -4.22 -18.39
C ASN A 300 -10.53 -5.12 -18.44
N SER A 301 -10.64 -6.36 -17.94
CA SER A 301 -9.49 -7.28 -17.84
C SER A 301 -8.82 -7.56 -19.17
N PHE A 302 -9.59 -7.61 -20.27
CA PHE A 302 -9.05 -7.76 -21.62
C PHE A 302 -8.07 -6.63 -21.98
N ASN A 303 -8.44 -5.37 -21.71
CA ASN A 303 -7.58 -4.21 -21.99
C ASN A 303 -6.31 -4.25 -21.14
N ALA A 304 -6.44 -4.57 -19.85
CA ALA A 304 -5.31 -4.71 -18.94
C ALA A 304 -4.32 -5.78 -19.41
N ILE A 305 -4.82 -6.97 -19.76
CA ILE A 305 -4.01 -8.10 -20.24
C ILE A 305 -3.36 -7.72 -21.57
N ASN A 306 -4.13 -7.22 -22.54
CA ASN A 306 -3.62 -6.87 -23.86
C ASN A 306 -2.54 -5.78 -23.79
N ARG A 307 -2.71 -4.76 -22.93
CA ARG A 307 -1.70 -3.73 -22.69
C ARG A 307 -0.37 -4.33 -22.25
N ILE A 308 -0.41 -5.26 -21.29
CA ILE A 308 0.81 -5.90 -20.79
C ILE A 308 1.40 -6.80 -21.88
N THR A 309 0.59 -7.65 -22.52
CA THR A 309 1.08 -8.61 -23.52
C THR A 309 1.72 -7.92 -24.71
N ILE A 310 1.15 -6.83 -25.22
CA ILE A 310 1.74 -6.07 -26.34
C ILE A 310 3.05 -5.37 -25.91
N ALA A 311 3.09 -4.78 -24.71
CA ALA A 311 4.26 -4.01 -24.26
C ALA A 311 5.42 -4.87 -23.71
N MET A 312 5.16 -6.15 -23.42
CA MET A 312 6.11 -7.12 -22.88
C MET A 312 6.38 -8.30 -23.84
N GLY A 313 5.67 -8.36 -24.97
CA GLY A 313 5.80 -9.39 -26.01
C GLY A 313 7.03 -9.16 -26.88
#